data_AF-A0A183V0D5-F1
#
_entry.id   AF-A0A183V0D5-F1
#
_cell.length_a   1.000
_cell.length_b   1.000
_cell.length_c   1.000
_cell.angle_alpha   90.00
_cell.angle_beta   90.00
_cell.angle_gamma   90.00
#
_symmetry.space_group_name_H-M   'P 1'
#
loop_
_entity.id
_entity.type
_entity.pdbx_description
1 polymer ?
#
loop_
_entity_poly.entity_id
_entity_poly.type
_entity_poly.pdbx_seq_one_letter_code
_entity_poly.pdbx_strand_id
1 'polypeptide(L)'
;MLDRRLNQDDGRGLYSDVTDNKKTRSIFRLMVEPLMNAQRAEPLTTAYHSLASHYASLQLHYPIMVMLSTSDKGLASSFSGLSAALPCDVHAVTLRTMAAPTVYGQLSSRKHSARDSRALILHRMGVDCRSNVQLHMACSTTSGKVSISSLLKKKPIGIAETSLTLLYEKGMVEEVVIEPMDLRTFRLDFGSS
;
A
#
# COMPACT_ATOMS: atom_id res chain seq x y z
N MET A 1 -10.33 -8.99 21.71
CA MET A 1 -11.62 -9.71 21.62
C MET A 1 -11.68 -10.39 20.26
N LEU A 2 -12.02 -11.67 20.17
CA LEU A 2 -11.89 -12.47 18.93
C LEU A 2 -13.22 -12.76 18.24
N ASP A 3 -14.30 -12.94 19.00
CA ASP A 3 -15.66 -13.09 18.49
C ASP A 3 -16.64 -12.73 19.63
N ARG A 4 -17.92 -12.52 19.29
CA ARG A 4 -19.00 -12.30 20.25
C ARG A 4 -20.29 -12.95 19.77
N ARG A 5 -21.02 -13.57 20.70
CA ARG A 5 -22.38 -14.07 20.51
C ARG A 5 -23.28 -13.34 21.48
N LEU A 6 -24.36 -12.74 20.97
CA LEU A 6 -25.30 -11.94 21.76
C LEU A 6 -26.70 -12.47 21.49
N ASN A 7 -27.48 -12.74 22.54
CA ASN A 7 -28.85 -13.26 22.42
C ASN A 7 -29.91 -12.15 22.55
N GLN A 8 -29.48 -10.89 22.52
CA GLN A 8 -30.32 -9.71 22.71
C GLN A 8 -29.93 -8.63 21.71
N ASP A 9 -30.93 -7.92 21.20
CA ASP A 9 -30.77 -6.72 20.39
C ASP A 9 -30.35 -5.53 21.27
N ASP A 10 -29.58 -4.61 20.71
CA ASP A 10 -29.08 -3.42 21.41
C ASP A 10 -29.96 -2.17 21.23
N GLY A 11 -31.13 -2.32 20.58
CA GLY A 11 -32.08 -1.24 20.36
C GLY A 11 -31.60 -0.19 19.37
N ARG A 12 -30.71 -0.55 18.43
CA ARG A 12 -30.18 0.36 17.39
C ARG A 12 -30.76 0.14 15.99
N GLY A 13 -31.87 -0.58 15.90
CA GLY A 13 -32.63 -0.76 14.67
C GLY A 13 -32.26 -2.00 13.85
N LEU A 14 -31.38 -2.86 14.38
CA LEU A 14 -31.11 -4.17 13.79
C LEU A 14 -32.24 -5.16 14.09
N TYR A 15 -32.87 -5.05 15.27
CA TYR A 15 -33.98 -5.90 15.74
C TYR A 15 -33.65 -7.40 15.66
N SER A 16 -32.41 -7.75 15.94
CA SER A 16 -31.93 -9.13 15.88
C SER A 16 -30.83 -9.36 16.90
N ASP A 17 -30.70 -10.63 17.28
CA ASP A 17 -29.55 -11.10 18.03
C ASP A 17 -28.32 -11.28 17.10
N VAL A 18 -27.16 -11.59 17.69
CA VAL A 18 -25.93 -11.97 16.96
C VAL A 18 -25.62 -13.41 17.34
N THR A 19 -26.29 -14.34 16.65
CA THR A 19 -26.21 -15.79 16.91
C THR A 19 -25.76 -16.60 15.69
N ASP A 20 -25.34 -15.94 14.62
CA ASP A 20 -24.92 -16.53 13.35
C ASP A 20 -23.40 -16.74 13.27
N ASN A 21 -22.72 -16.87 14.42
CA ASN A 21 -21.27 -17.07 14.50
C ASN A 21 -20.80 -18.21 13.59
N LYS A 22 -19.78 -17.93 12.78
CA LYS A 22 -19.05 -18.93 12.00
C LYS A 22 -17.62 -18.99 12.48
N LYS A 23 -16.98 -20.15 12.30
CA LYS A 23 -15.58 -20.33 12.68
C LYS A 23 -14.70 -19.40 11.85
N THR A 24 -14.06 -18.41 12.48
CA THR A 24 -13.12 -17.48 11.84
C THR A 24 -11.71 -17.76 12.35
N ARG A 25 -10.70 -17.47 11.52
CA ARG A 25 -9.29 -17.58 11.89
C ARG A 25 -8.70 -16.19 12.10
N SER A 26 -8.30 -15.89 13.33
CA SER A 26 -7.55 -14.68 13.66
C SER A 26 -6.06 -14.95 13.59
N ILE A 27 -5.30 -14.11 12.88
CA ILE A 27 -3.84 -14.20 12.75
C ILE A 27 -3.27 -12.89 13.28
N PHE A 28 -2.32 -12.97 14.21
CA PHE A 28 -1.65 -11.82 14.80
C PHE A 28 -0.16 -12.09 14.95
N ARG A 29 0.62 -11.01 15.07
CA ARG A 29 2.04 -11.05 15.42
C ARG A 29 2.23 -10.32 16.74
N LEU A 30 2.88 -10.98 17.69
CA LEU A 30 3.32 -10.39 18.95
C LEU A 30 4.81 -10.15 18.84
N MET A 31 5.22 -8.91 19.01
CA MET A 31 6.62 -8.49 18.91
C MET A 31 7.03 -7.84 20.22
N VAL A 32 8.18 -8.27 20.74
CA VAL A 32 8.85 -7.68 21.89
C VAL A 32 10.13 -7.06 21.37
N GLU A 33 10.27 -5.75 21.56
CA GLU A 33 11.38 -4.99 21.00
C GLU A 33 12.18 -4.31 22.12
N PRO A 34 13.52 -4.35 22.07
CA PRO A 34 14.34 -3.52 22.93
C PRO A 34 14.21 -2.06 22.47
N LEU A 35 13.66 -1.20 23.32
CA LEU A 35 13.57 0.24 23.06
C LEU A 35 14.71 0.95 23.80
N MET A 36 15.42 1.83 23.11
CA MET A 36 16.32 2.79 23.74
C MET A 36 15.52 3.75 24.62
N ASN A 37 16.10 4.13 25.76
CA ASN A 37 15.58 5.21 26.58
C ASN A 37 15.63 6.51 25.77
N ALA A 38 14.50 6.89 25.18
CA ALA A 38 14.35 8.26 24.73
C ALA A 38 14.34 9.16 25.97
N GLN A 39 15.08 10.27 25.91
CA GLN A 39 14.86 11.38 26.84
C GLN A 39 13.36 11.66 26.90
N ARG A 40 12.83 11.95 28.09
CA ARG A 40 11.43 12.33 28.31
C ARG A 40 11.10 13.53 27.42
N ALA A 41 10.68 13.25 26.19
CA ALA A 41 9.95 14.20 25.38
C ALA A 41 8.60 14.37 26.07
N GLU A 42 8.11 15.60 26.09
CA GLU A 42 6.76 15.97 26.50
C GLU A 42 5.73 14.92 26.01
N PRO A 43 4.65 14.66 26.76
CA PRO A 43 3.68 13.63 26.40
C PRO A 43 3.13 13.88 24.99
N LEU A 44 3.64 13.12 24.02
CA LEU A 44 3.19 13.13 22.64
C LEU A 44 1.83 12.41 22.59
N THR A 45 0.87 13.03 21.91
CA THR A 45 -0.45 12.42 21.64
C THR A 45 -0.36 11.32 20.57
N THR A 46 0.78 11.23 19.88
CA THR A 46 1.03 10.31 18.77
C THR A 46 2.19 9.37 19.08
N ALA A 47 2.08 8.13 18.59
CA ALA A 47 3.13 7.12 18.65
C ALA A 47 3.22 6.41 17.30
N TYR A 48 4.43 5.96 16.96
CA TYR A 48 4.70 5.25 15.71
C TYR A 48 5.18 3.83 16.01
N HIS A 49 4.99 2.93 15.05
CA HIS A 49 5.62 1.61 15.10
C HIS A 49 7.09 1.71 14.70
N SER A 50 7.91 0.81 15.21
CA SER A 50 9.26 0.62 14.68
C SER A 50 9.21 0.10 13.24
N LEU A 51 10.34 0.15 12.55
CA LEU A 51 10.45 -0.39 11.19
C LEU A 51 10.17 -1.90 11.15
N ALA A 52 10.61 -2.64 12.18
CA ALA A 52 10.37 -4.08 12.27
C ALA A 52 8.90 -4.41 12.48
N SER A 53 8.21 -3.64 13.33
CA SER A 53 6.77 -3.76 13.55
C SER A 53 5.97 -3.42 12.29
N HIS A 54 6.36 -2.38 11.54
CA HIS A 54 5.75 -2.07 10.24
C HIS A 54 5.91 -3.22 9.24
N TYR A 55 7.12 -3.78 9.12
CA TYR A 55 7.36 -4.92 8.24
C TYR A 55 6.50 -6.14 8.62
N ALA A 56 6.41 -6.44 9.91
CA ALA A 56 5.59 -7.53 10.40
C ALA A 56 4.10 -7.32 10.11
N SER A 57 3.61 -6.09 10.24
CA SER A 57 2.24 -5.70 9.88
C SER A 57 1.99 -5.85 8.38
N LEU A 58 2.89 -5.33 7.54
CA LEU A 58 2.77 -5.43 6.08
C LEU A 58 2.76 -6.88 5.60
N GLN A 59 3.54 -7.78 6.21
CA GLN A 59 3.52 -9.20 5.85
C GLN A 59 2.18 -9.90 6.19
N LEU A 60 1.43 -9.39 7.18
CA LEU A 60 0.08 -9.88 7.48
C LEU A 60 -0.95 -9.35 6.49
N HIS A 61 -0.84 -8.08 6.10
CA HIS A 61 -1.78 -7.42 5.18
C HIS A 61 -1.55 -7.76 3.70
N TYR A 62 -0.29 -8.01 3.32
CA TYR A 62 0.15 -8.28 1.95
C TYR A 62 0.97 -9.58 1.90
N PRO A 63 0.32 -10.75 2.09
CA PRO A 63 1.01 -12.03 2.04
C PRO A 63 1.49 -12.36 0.62
N ILE A 64 2.48 -13.24 0.53
CA ILE A 64 2.96 -13.76 -0.75
C ILE A 64 1.83 -14.56 -1.41
N MET A 65 1.52 -14.21 -2.66
CA MET A 65 0.54 -14.92 -3.47
C MET A 65 1.21 -16.10 -4.16
N VAL A 66 0.82 -17.32 -3.79
CA VAL A 66 1.30 -18.55 -4.42
C VAL A 66 0.31 -18.95 -5.52
N MET A 67 0.79 -19.01 -6.76
CA MET A 67 0.03 -19.47 -7.92
C MET A 67 0.56 -20.83 -8.37
N LEU A 68 -0.34 -21.79 -8.59
CA LEU A 68 0.01 -23.13 -9.03
C LEU A 68 -0.30 -23.27 -10.52
N SER A 69 0.65 -23.77 -11.29
CA SER A 69 0.47 -24.10 -12.71
C SER A 69 0.52 -25.61 -12.92
N THR A 70 -0.23 -26.11 -13.89
CA THR A 70 -0.14 -27.51 -14.34
C THR A 70 1.02 -27.76 -15.30
N SER A 71 1.64 -26.70 -15.82
CA SER A 71 2.82 -26.77 -16.68
C SER A 71 3.73 -25.56 -16.50
N ASP A 72 5.03 -25.81 -16.49
CA ASP A 72 6.06 -24.77 -16.39
C ASP A 72 6.58 -24.32 -17.76
N LYS A 73 6.03 -24.87 -18.86
CA LYS A 73 6.46 -24.53 -20.22
C LYS A 73 6.17 -23.07 -20.52
N GLY A 74 7.23 -22.30 -20.80
CA GLY A 74 7.15 -20.89 -21.18
C GLY A 74 7.07 -19.91 -20.01
N LEU A 75 7.22 -20.37 -18.76
CA LEU A 75 7.30 -19.49 -17.60
C LEU A 75 8.72 -18.94 -17.42
N ALA A 76 8.81 -17.64 -17.15
CA ALA A 76 10.06 -17.03 -16.72
C ALA A 76 10.39 -17.47 -15.29
N SER A 77 11.67 -17.71 -14.99
CA SER A 77 12.13 -18.11 -13.66
C SER A 77 11.99 -17.01 -12.60
N SER A 78 11.93 -15.75 -13.04
CA SER A 78 11.67 -14.60 -12.17
C SER A 78 11.06 -13.45 -12.97
N PHE A 79 10.32 -12.60 -12.27
CA PHE A 79 9.84 -11.33 -12.79
C PHE A 79 10.07 -10.24 -11.74
N SER A 80 10.53 -9.08 -12.18
CA SER A 80 10.54 -7.87 -11.37
C SER A 80 10.08 -6.72 -12.24
N GLY A 81 9.00 -6.05 -11.84
CA GLY A 81 8.47 -4.86 -12.49
C GLY A 81 9.14 -3.56 -12.01
N LEU A 82 9.78 -3.60 -10.83
CA LEU A 82 10.54 -2.49 -10.27
C LEU A 82 12.00 -2.54 -10.74
N SER A 83 12.62 -1.38 -10.90
CA SER A 83 14.05 -1.28 -11.22
C SER A 83 14.93 -1.53 -9.99
N ALA A 84 14.45 -1.12 -8.81
CA ALA A 84 15.10 -1.24 -7.51
C ALA A 84 14.04 -1.45 -6.42
N ALA A 85 14.46 -1.93 -5.25
CA ALA A 85 13.59 -2.03 -4.09
C ALA A 85 13.14 -0.63 -3.62
N LEU A 86 11.91 -0.54 -3.09
CA LEU A 86 11.43 0.67 -2.43
C LEU A 86 12.22 0.91 -1.12
N PRO A 87 12.37 2.18 -0.69
CA PRO A 87 12.88 2.49 0.65
C PRO A 87 12.04 1.80 1.74
N CYS A 88 12.66 1.42 2.85
CA CYS A 88 11.99 0.58 3.87
C CYS A 88 10.80 1.25 4.53
N ASP A 89 10.81 2.58 4.58
CA ASP A 89 9.74 3.40 5.14
C ASP A 89 8.69 3.79 4.09
N VAL A 90 8.80 3.33 2.84
CA VAL A 90 7.87 3.66 1.75
C VAL A 90 7.12 2.41 1.28
N HIS A 91 5.79 2.50 1.27
CA HIS A 91 4.89 1.44 0.83
C HIS A 91 4.09 1.85 -0.40
N ALA A 92 4.03 0.97 -1.41
CA ALA A 92 3.16 1.15 -2.56
C ALA A 92 1.75 0.65 -2.22
N VAL A 93 0.89 1.57 -1.80
CA VAL A 93 -0.49 1.29 -1.39
C VAL A 93 -1.34 0.85 -2.58
N THR A 94 -1.09 1.41 -3.76
CA THR A 94 -1.85 1.08 -4.97
C THR A 94 -0.99 1.25 -6.21
N LEU A 95 -1.03 0.26 -7.10
CA LEU A 95 -0.59 0.39 -8.48
C LEU A 95 -1.66 -0.23 -9.37
N ARG A 96 -2.39 0.58 -10.13
CA ARG A 96 -3.49 0.09 -10.98
C ARG A 96 -3.55 0.80 -12.32
N THR A 97 -4.00 0.11 -13.35
CA THR A 97 -4.32 0.71 -14.64
C THR A 97 -5.54 1.63 -14.51
N MET A 98 -5.49 2.81 -15.11
CA MET A 98 -6.63 3.73 -15.13
C MET A 98 -7.64 3.32 -16.21
N ALA A 99 -8.92 3.54 -15.93
CA ALA A 99 -9.98 3.33 -16.90
C ALA A 99 -10.11 4.55 -17.82
N ALA A 100 -10.43 4.33 -19.08
CA ALA A 100 -10.87 5.39 -19.97
C ALA A 100 -12.27 5.89 -19.56
N PRO A 101 -12.64 7.14 -19.90
CA PRO A 101 -13.98 7.66 -19.65
C PRO A 101 -15.07 6.77 -20.25
N THR A 102 -16.13 6.51 -19.48
CA THR A 102 -17.30 5.81 -20.00
C THR A 102 -18.10 6.77 -20.88
N VAL A 103 -18.20 6.44 -22.18
CA VAL A 103 -19.03 7.19 -23.13
C VAL A 103 -20.47 6.68 -23.01
N TYR A 104 -21.39 7.48 -22.48
CA TYR A 104 -22.81 7.15 -22.39
C TYR A 104 -23.55 7.59 -23.67
N GLY A 105 -24.30 6.69 -24.32
CA GLY A 105 -25.07 6.99 -25.55
C GLY A 105 -25.72 5.76 -26.22
N GLN A 106 -26.57 5.96 -27.24
CA GLN A 106 -27.39 4.87 -27.84
C GLN A 106 -26.57 3.73 -28.48
N LEU A 107 -25.32 3.99 -28.87
CA LEU A 107 -24.36 3.00 -29.39
C LEU A 107 -23.27 2.62 -28.36
N SER A 108 -23.43 3.04 -27.10
CA SER A 108 -22.45 2.72 -26.06
C SER A 108 -22.56 1.24 -25.68
N SER A 109 -21.70 0.41 -26.25
CA SER A 109 -21.31 -0.82 -25.55
C SER A 109 -20.75 -0.38 -24.19
N ARG A 110 -21.22 -0.96 -23.08
CA ARG A 110 -20.71 -0.71 -21.71
C ARG A 110 -19.28 -1.26 -21.57
N LYS A 111 -18.38 -0.78 -22.40
CA LYS A 111 -17.04 -1.32 -22.58
C LYS A 111 -16.08 -0.36 -21.91
N HIS A 112 -15.63 -0.75 -20.72
CA HIS A 112 -14.52 -0.09 -20.05
C HIS A 112 -13.25 -0.44 -20.81
N SER A 113 -12.63 0.55 -21.45
CA SER A 113 -11.29 0.39 -22.03
C SER A 113 -10.23 0.81 -21.01
N ALA A 114 -9.10 0.09 -21.02
CA ALA A 114 -7.93 0.49 -20.25
C ALA A 114 -7.29 1.71 -20.92
N ARG A 115 -6.86 2.68 -20.11
CA ARG A 115 -6.04 3.81 -20.56
C ARG A 115 -4.56 3.41 -20.47
N ASP A 116 -3.71 4.01 -21.29
CA ASP A 116 -2.24 3.86 -21.20
C ASP A 116 -1.61 4.61 -20.03
N SER A 117 -2.38 4.82 -18.96
CA SER A 117 -1.95 5.49 -17.74
C SER A 117 -2.19 4.59 -16.54
N ARG A 118 -1.33 4.68 -15.54
CA ARG A 118 -1.40 3.92 -14.29
C ARG A 118 -1.42 4.87 -13.11
N ALA A 119 -2.22 4.55 -12.11
CA ALA A 119 -2.26 5.24 -10.84
C ALA A 119 -1.30 4.56 -9.87
N LEU A 120 -0.40 5.34 -9.26
CA LEU A 120 0.52 4.91 -8.21
C LEU A 120 0.25 5.74 -6.96
N ILE A 121 0.01 5.08 -5.82
CA ILE A 121 -0.13 5.74 -4.51
C ILE A 121 0.98 5.22 -3.61
N LEU A 122 1.79 6.14 -3.11
CA LEU A 122 2.87 5.86 -2.16
C LEU A 122 2.54 6.45 -0.80
N HIS A 123 2.81 5.67 0.25
CA HIS A 123 2.73 6.12 1.63
C HIS A 123 4.13 6.02 2.25
N ARG A 124 4.58 7.07 2.92
CA ARG A 124 5.76 6.96 3.79
C ARG A 124 5.32 6.79 5.24
N MET A 125 5.68 5.67 5.84
CA MET A 125 5.33 5.35 7.23
C MET A 125 6.17 6.20 8.19
N GLY A 126 5.54 6.72 9.24
CA GLY A 126 6.25 7.25 10.41
C GLY A 126 6.86 6.11 11.21
N VAL A 127 8.14 6.23 11.58
CA VAL A 127 8.92 5.16 12.23
C VAL A 127 9.40 5.62 13.60
N ASP A 128 9.19 4.80 14.62
CA ASP A 128 9.82 4.96 15.92
C ASP A 128 11.25 4.39 15.91
N CYS A 129 12.23 5.29 15.92
CA CYS A 129 13.64 4.96 15.87
C CYS A 129 14.23 4.49 17.22
N ARG A 130 13.41 4.39 18.29
CA ARG A 130 13.88 3.87 19.59
C ARG A 130 14.15 2.37 19.55
N SER A 131 13.54 1.65 18.62
CA SER A 131 13.71 0.20 18.53
C SER A 131 15.11 -0.17 18.03
N ASN A 132 15.81 -1.00 18.81
CA ASN A 132 17.12 -1.55 18.46
C ASN A 132 17.03 -2.91 17.74
N VAL A 133 15.85 -3.29 17.24
CA VAL A 133 15.70 -4.51 16.47
C VAL A 133 16.49 -4.40 15.18
N GLN A 134 17.51 -5.25 15.03
CA GLN A 134 18.25 -5.36 13.78
C GLN A 134 17.43 -6.14 12.76
N LEU A 135 17.01 -5.47 11.70
CA LEU A 135 16.44 -6.13 10.54
C LEU A 135 17.58 -6.77 9.75
N HIS A 136 17.58 -8.10 9.62
CA HIS A 136 18.55 -8.84 8.79
C HIS A 136 18.37 -8.62 7.28
N MET A 137 17.58 -7.62 6.88
CA MET A 137 17.37 -7.26 5.48
C MET A 137 18.27 -6.07 5.12
N ALA A 138 18.97 -6.18 4.00
CA ALA A 138 19.69 -5.08 3.38
C ALA A 138 18.69 -4.10 2.76
N CYS A 139 18.05 -3.28 3.60
CA CYS A 139 17.14 -2.24 3.17
C CYS A 139 17.60 -0.90 3.76
N SER A 140 17.55 0.16 2.94
CA SER A 140 17.95 1.52 3.33
C SER A 140 16.76 2.47 3.27
N THR A 141 16.79 3.51 4.10
CA THR A 141 15.85 4.64 4.01
C THR A 141 16.48 5.75 3.17
N THR A 142 15.66 6.45 2.39
CA THR A 142 16.12 7.54 1.51
C THR A 142 15.70 8.91 2.03
N SER A 143 15.35 9.00 3.31
CA SER A 143 14.75 10.20 3.92
C SER A 143 13.52 10.71 3.14
N GLY A 144 12.71 9.78 2.61
CA GLY A 144 11.51 10.09 1.84
C GLY A 144 11.73 10.46 0.37
N LYS A 145 12.98 10.50 -0.13
CA LYS A 145 13.27 10.75 -1.55
C LYS A 145 12.93 9.52 -2.38
N VAL A 146 12.03 9.67 -3.35
CA VAL A 146 11.67 8.60 -4.30
C VAL A 146 11.71 9.16 -5.72
N SER A 147 12.51 8.52 -6.58
CA SER A 147 12.53 8.80 -8.02
C SER A 147 11.45 7.98 -8.71
N ILE A 148 10.33 8.62 -9.05
CA ILE A 148 9.16 7.96 -9.66
C ILE A 148 9.46 7.57 -11.11
N SER A 149 10.24 8.39 -11.82
CA SER A 149 10.62 8.17 -13.22
C SER A 149 11.43 6.90 -13.43
N SER A 150 12.27 6.55 -12.45
CA SER A 150 13.10 5.34 -12.49
C SER A 150 12.50 4.16 -11.74
N LEU A 151 11.36 4.29 -11.04
CA LEU A 151 10.84 3.25 -10.15
C LEU A 151 10.48 1.95 -10.89
N LEU A 152 9.84 2.08 -12.06
CA LEU A 152 9.41 0.95 -12.89
C LEU A 152 10.44 0.67 -13.99
N LYS A 153 10.61 -0.60 -14.35
CA LYS A 153 11.49 -0.98 -15.47
C LYS A 153 11.07 -0.33 -16.80
N LYS A 154 9.77 -0.24 -17.04
CA LYS A 154 9.22 0.57 -18.13
C LYS A 154 9.10 2.00 -17.63
N LYS A 155 9.83 2.93 -18.25
CA LYS A 155 9.79 4.34 -17.86
C LYS A 155 8.49 4.99 -18.34
N PRO A 156 7.79 5.75 -17.50
CA PRO A 156 6.67 6.58 -17.94
C PRO A 156 7.18 7.75 -18.80
N ILE A 157 6.33 8.22 -19.72
CA ILE A 157 6.58 9.41 -20.55
C ILE A 157 6.16 10.68 -19.80
N GLY A 158 5.13 10.58 -18.96
CA GLY A 158 4.62 11.68 -18.15
C GLY A 158 4.28 11.22 -16.74
N ILE A 159 4.55 12.09 -15.76
CA ILE A 159 4.26 11.83 -14.36
C ILE A 159 3.61 13.08 -13.80
N ALA A 160 2.34 12.96 -13.41
CA ALA A 160 1.58 14.03 -12.79
C ALA A 160 1.20 13.66 -11.36
N GLU A 161 1.43 14.55 -10.40
CA GLU A 161 0.85 14.41 -9.07
C GLU A 161 -0.64 14.73 -9.13
N THR A 162 -1.45 13.97 -8.40
CA THR A 162 -2.90 14.12 -8.37
C THR A 162 -3.45 14.09 -6.94
N SER A 163 -4.74 14.37 -6.79
CA SER A 163 -5.47 14.08 -5.55
C SER A 163 -5.48 12.58 -5.24
N LEU A 164 -5.78 12.21 -4.00
CA LEU A 164 -5.86 10.80 -3.59
C LEU A 164 -6.81 9.97 -4.47
N THR A 165 -7.88 10.60 -4.98
CA THR A 165 -8.90 10.01 -5.85
C THR A 165 -8.55 10.06 -7.34
N LEU A 166 -7.42 10.65 -7.72
CA LEU A 166 -6.97 10.84 -9.12
C LEU A 166 -7.88 11.74 -9.96
N LEU A 167 -8.76 12.51 -9.32
CA LEU A 167 -9.73 13.38 -10.01
C LEU A 167 -9.17 14.76 -10.36
N TYR A 168 -8.13 15.19 -9.64
CA TYR A 168 -7.53 16.51 -9.81
C TYR A 168 -6.03 16.38 -9.98
N GLU A 169 -5.49 16.96 -11.04
CA GLU A 169 -4.05 17.09 -11.28
C GLU A 169 -3.51 18.31 -10.55
N LYS A 170 -2.39 18.14 -9.83
CA LYS A 170 -1.68 19.24 -9.17
C LYS A 170 -0.57 19.80 -10.05
N GLY A 171 0.10 18.94 -10.83
CA GLY A 171 1.20 19.33 -11.71
C GLY A 171 2.12 18.17 -12.07
N MET A 172 3.03 18.39 -13.02
CA MET A 172 4.04 17.40 -13.44
C MET A 172 5.19 17.33 -12.43
N VAL A 173 5.67 16.13 -12.12
CA VAL A 173 6.74 15.89 -11.14
C VAL A 173 7.63 14.72 -11.56
N GLU A 174 8.94 14.82 -11.37
CA GLU A 174 9.88 13.70 -11.65
C GLU A 174 10.43 13.07 -10.37
N GLU A 175 10.90 13.92 -9.45
CA GLU A 175 11.38 13.54 -8.13
C GLU A 175 10.47 14.11 -7.05
N VAL A 176 10.26 13.29 -6.01
CA VAL A 176 9.35 13.63 -4.93
C VAL A 176 9.94 13.25 -3.59
N VAL A 177 9.88 14.19 -2.65
CA VAL A 177 10.05 13.93 -1.21
C VAL A 177 8.67 13.66 -0.61
N ILE A 178 8.55 12.56 0.11
CA ILE A 178 7.36 12.19 0.88
C ILE A 178 7.69 12.40 2.36
N GLU A 179 6.89 13.20 3.07
CA GLU A 179 7.05 13.40 4.51
C GLU A 179 6.56 12.18 5.31
N PRO A 180 7.01 11.98 6.56
CA PRO A 180 6.51 10.88 7.39
C PRO A 180 4.99 10.99 7.59
N MET A 181 4.28 9.87 7.41
CA MET A 181 2.82 9.74 7.42
C MET A 181 2.08 10.37 6.24
N ASP A 182 2.78 10.85 5.20
CA ASP A 182 2.14 11.38 4.00
C ASP A 182 1.83 10.31 2.95
N LEU A 183 0.74 10.56 2.23
CA LEU A 183 0.31 9.84 1.04
C LEU A 183 0.44 10.73 -0.19
N ARG A 184 1.18 10.28 -1.20
CA ARG A 184 1.27 10.97 -2.49
C ARG A 184 0.81 10.07 -3.63
N THR A 185 0.03 10.67 -4.53
CA THR A 185 -0.62 9.97 -5.64
C THR A 185 -0.13 10.51 -6.97
N PHE A 186 0.25 9.61 -7.87
CA PHE A 186 0.81 9.90 -9.17
C PHE A 186 0.01 9.21 -10.27
N ARG A 187 -0.24 9.95 -11.36
CA ARG A 187 -0.59 9.37 -12.65
C ARG A 187 0.68 9.20 -13.46
N LEU A 188 0.91 7.98 -13.92
CA LEU A 188 2.03 7.58 -14.75
C LEU A 188 1.49 7.32 -16.17
N ASP A 189 1.82 8.18 -17.12
CA ASP A 189 1.42 8.06 -18.51
C ASP A 189 2.51 7.32 -19.31
N PHE A 190 2.12 6.38 -20.17
CA PHE A 190 3.05 5.64 -21.02
C PHE A 190 2.57 5.70 -22.47
N GLY A 191 3.51 5.55 -23.41
CA GLY A 191 3.18 5.46 -24.82
C GLY A 191 2.41 4.18 -25.13
N SER A 192 1.49 4.28 -26.10
CA SER A 192 0.85 3.13 -26.74
C SER A 192 1.94 2.28 -27.40
N SER A 193 2.03 1.01 -27.01
CA SER A 193 2.83 0.00 -27.72
C SER A 193 2.17 -0.40 -29.02
#